data_AF-A0AAW4YKB4-F1
#
_entry.id   AF-A0AAW4YKB4-F1
#
_cell.length_a   1.000
_cell.length_b   1.000
_cell.length_c   1.000
_cell.angle_alpha   90.00
_cell.angle_beta   90.00
_cell.angle_gamma   90.00
#
_symmetry.space_group_name_H-M   'P 1'
#
loop_
_entity.id
_entity.type
_entity.pdbx_description
1 polymer ?
#
loop_
_entity_poly.entity_id
_entity_poly.type
_entity_poly.pdbx_seq_one_letter_code
_entity_poly.pdbx_strand_id
1 'polypeptide(L)'
;MDKTKLHSSLLFLMLKLEEAKSNPMSDKNFVAALTEVLGYFRDNGELKKAYESQKDSLADMANSSWVKALKEYVSSKNQEDGVDAKLPDIDELIKKLTSDEFIEKKIKDILGENDVDSGKEK
;
A
#
# COMPACT_ATOMS: atom_id res chain seq x y z
N MET A 1 -6.75 -11.25 -19.05
CA MET A 1 -5.90 -10.10 -18.67
C MET A 1 -4.62 -10.65 -18.06
N ASP A 2 -3.48 -10.03 -18.32
CA ASP A 2 -2.22 -10.37 -17.65
C ASP A 2 -2.36 -10.06 -16.15
N LYS A 3 -1.98 -10.99 -15.26
CA LYS A 3 -2.09 -10.83 -13.81
C LYS A 3 -1.29 -9.63 -13.30
N THR A 4 -0.12 -9.37 -13.86
CA THR A 4 0.70 -8.21 -13.48
C THR A 4 -0.04 -6.92 -13.78
N LYS A 5 -0.66 -6.83 -14.96
CA LYS A 5 -1.47 -5.66 -15.34
C LYS A 5 -2.69 -5.51 -14.44
N LEU A 6 -3.37 -6.61 -14.11
CA LEU A 6 -4.50 -6.59 -13.18
C LEU A 6 -4.06 -6.04 -11.82
N HIS A 7 -3.01 -6.62 -11.23
CA HIS A 7 -2.50 -6.20 -9.91
C HIS A 7 -2.08 -4.73 -9.91
N SER A 8 -1.33 -4.27 -10.93
CA SER A 8 -0.97 -2.85 -11.05
C SER A 8 -2.18 -1.94 -11.18
N SER A 9 -3.21 -2.34 -11.95
CA SER A 9 -4.46 -1.60 -12.05
C SER A 9 -5.20 -1.54 -10.72
N LEU A 10 -5.28 -2.65 -9.98
CA LEU A 10 -5.95 -2.67 -8.67
C LEU A 10 -5.27 -1.74 -7.66
N LEU A 11 -3.94 -1.72 -7.60
CA LEU A 11 -3.19 -0.81 -6.74
C LEU A 11 -3.40 0.66 -7.14
N PHE A 12 -3.40 0.96 -8.44
CA PHE A 12 -3.70 2.29 -8.94
C PHE A 12 -5.12 2.75 -8.56
N LEU A 13 -6.10 1.87 -8.67
CA LEU A 13 -7.48 2.15 -8.31
C LEU A 13 -7.63 2.38 -6.79
N MET A 14 -6.91 1.63 -5.94
CA MET A 14 -6.86 1.90 -4.50
C MET A 14 -6.34 3.30 -4.18
N LEU A 15 -5.27 3.75 -4.86
CA LEU A 15 -4.75 5.11 -4.73
C LEU A 15 -5.79 6.16 -5.14
N LYS A 16 -6.48 5.95 -6.28
CA LYS A 16 -7.52 6.86 -6.75
C LYS A 16 -8.71 6.93 -5.79
N LEU A 17 -9.08 5.82 -5.17
CA LEU A 17 -10.14 5.80 -4.17
C LEU A 17 -9.74 6.56 -2.91
N GLU A 18 -8.51 6.38 -2.43
CA GLU A 18 -7.96 7.11 -1.28
C GLU A 18 -7.91 8.62 -1.53
N GLU A 19 -7.45 9.04 -2.71
CA GLU A 19 -7.48 10.45 -3.16
C GLU A 19 -8.92 10.99 -3.21
N ALA A 20 -9.86 10.22 -3.76
CA ALA A 20 -11.25 10.65 -3.85
C ALA A 20 -11.90 10.76 -2.46
N LYS A 21 -11.66 9.81 -1.55
CA LYS A 21 -12.22 9.83 -0.19
C LYS A 21 -11.68 10.97 0.67
N SER A 22 -10.43 11.40 0.45
CA SER A 22 -9.84 12.53 1.16
C SER A 22 -10.25 13.90 0.60
N ASN A 23 -10.91 13.93 -0.56
CA ASN A 23 -11.40 15.16 -1.19
C ASN A 23 -12.92 15.34 -0.99
N PRO A 24 -13.39 16.39 -0.28
CA PRO A 24 -14.83 16.62 -0.06
C PRO A 24 -15.59 17.02 -1.33
N MET A 25 -14.90 17.44 -2.40
CA MET A 25 -15.51 17.76 -3.71
C MET A 25 -15.57 16.55 -4.65
N SER A 26 -15.14 15.37 -4.22
CA SER A 26 -15.18 14.18 -5.06
C SER A 26 -16.62 13.75 -5.36
N ASP A 27 -16.82 13.16 -6.54
CA ASP A 27 -18.11 12.60 -6.92
C ASP A 27 -18.40 11.36 -6.05
N LYS A 28 -19.46 11.45 -5.25
CA LYS A 28 -19.89 10.37 -4.35
C LYS A 28 -20.26 9.08 -5.10
N ASN A 29 -20.79 9.20 -6.32
CA ASN A 29 -21.12 8.03 -7.14
C ASN A 29 -19.85 7.35 -7.63
N PHE A 30 -18.83 8.11 -7.99
CA PHE A 30 -17.53 7.57 -8.35
C PHE A 30 -16.88 6.84 -7.17
N VAL A 31 -16.90 7.45 -5.97
CA VAL A 31 -16.38 6.82 -4.74
C VAL A 31 -17.11 5.51 -4.44
N ALA A 32 -18.45 5.50 -4.55
CA ALA A 32 -19.25 4.30 -4.30
C ALA A 32 -18.94 3.18 -5.31
N ALA A 33 -19.00 3.48 -6.60
CA ALA A 33 -18.73 2.49 -7.66
C ALA A 33 -17.31 1.92 -7.58
N LEU A 34 -16.32 2.77 -7.30
CA LEU A 34 -14.94 2.34 -7.16
C LEU A 34 -14.74 1.49 -5.90
N THR A 35 -15.40 1.84 -4.79
CA THR A 35 -15.40 1.03 -3.56
C THR A 35 -16.01 -0.35 -3.81
N GLU A 36 -17.11 -0.45 -4.56
CA GLU A 36 -17.77 -1.72 -4.89
C GLU A 36 -16.87 -2.63 -5.74
N VAL A 37 -16.27 -2.09 -6.81
CA VAL A 37 -15.34 -2.84 -7.67
C VAL A 37 -14.14 -3.34 -6.86
N LEU A 38 -13.52 -2.48 -6.05
CA LEU A 38 -12.39 -2.87 -5.22
C LEU A 38 -12.80 -3.84 -4.11
N GLY A 39 -14.01 -3.73 -3.57
CA GLY A 39 -14.61 -4.69 -2.63
C GLY A 39 -14.69 -6.08 -3.23
N TYR A 40 -15.18 -6.22 -4.46
CA TYR A 40 -15.19 -7.50 -5.18
C TYR A 40 -13.79 -8.14 -5.28
N PHE A 41 -12.76 -7.34 -5.61
CA PHE A 41 -11.38 -7.83 -5.68
C PHE A 41 -10.72 -8.07 -4.32
N ARG A 42 -11.16 -7.39 -3.26
CA ARG A 42 -10.78 -7.72 -1.89
C ARG A 42 -11.34 -9.09 -1.53
N ASP A 43 -12.63 -9.31 -1.77
CA ASP A 43 -13.34 -10.51 -1.31
C ASP A 43 -12.89 -11.77 -2.05
N ASN A 44 -12.45 -11.65 -3.30
CA ASN A 44 -11.84 -12.76 -4.04
C ASN A 44 -10.32 -12.92 -3.80
N GLY A 45 -9.72 -12.07 -2.98
CA GLY A 45 -8.31 -12.12 -2.59
C GLY A 45 -7.32 -11.57 -3.63
N GLU A 46 -7.75 -11.13 -4.81
CA GLU A 46 -6.85 -10.55 -5.82
C GLU A 46 -6.25 -9.22 -5.36
N LEU A 47 -6.96 -8.44 -4.54
CA LEU A 47 -6.43 -7.21 -3.98
C LEU A 47 -5.27 -7.48 -3.01
N LYS A 48 -5.39 -8.52 -2.16
CA LYS A 48 -4.29 -8.95 -1.27
C LYS A 48 -3.08 -9.41 -2.09
N LYS A 49 -3.29 -10.24 -3.11
CA LYS A 49 -2.22 -10.70 -4.02
C LYS A 49 -1.56 -9.54 -4.77
N ALA A 50 -2.30 -8.49 -5.12
CA ALA A 50 -1.75 -7.31 -5.76
C ALA A 50 -0.76 -6.59 -4.83
N TYR A 51 -1.12 -6.40 -3.56
CA TYR A 51 -0.22 -5.84 -2.55
C TYR A 51 0.96 -6.77 -2.23
N GLU A 52 0.77 -8.09 -2.18
CA GLU A 52 1.86 -9.08 -2.02
C GLU A 52 2.85 -9.01 -3.20
N SER A 53 2.36 -8.89 -4.43
CA SER A 53 3.22 -8.72 -5.62
C SER A 53 4.00 -7.40 -5.58
N GLN A 54 3.40 -6.34 -5.05
CA GLN A 54 4.09 -5.08 -4.79
C GLN A 54 5.16 -5.23 -3.71
N LYS A 55 4.87 -6.01 -2.66
CA LYS A 55 5.82 -6.36 -1.60
C LYS A 55 7.03 -7.10 -2.16
N ASP A 56 6.82 -8.11 -3.00
CA ASP A 56 7.93 -8.86 -3.61
C ASP A 56 8.81 -7.92 -4.44
N SER A 57 8.18 -7.02 -5.20
CA SER A 57 8.90 -5.99 -5.97
C SER A 57 9.67 -5.00 -5.07
N LEU A 58 9.11 -4.62 -3.92
CA LEU A 58 9.76 -3.74 -2.94
C LEU A 58 10.88 -4.45 -2.18
N ALA A 59 10.73 -5.74 -1.88
CA ALA A 59 11.78 -6.56 -1.25
C ALA A 59 12.95 -6.77 -2.22
N ASP A 60 12.67 -7.02 -3.50
CA ASP A 60 13.69 -7.07 -4.55
C ASP A 60 14.42 -5.73 -4.68
N MET A 61 13.69 -4.61 -4.57
CA MET A 61 14.28 -3.27 -4.54
C MET A 61 15.08 -2.99 -3.27
N ALA A 62 14.62 -3.47 -2.10
CA ALA A 62 15.33 -3.38 -0.82
C ALA A 62 16.69 -4.08 -0.86
N ASN A 63 16.75 -5.20 -1.58
CA ASN A 63 17.95 -5.96 -1.83
C ASN A 63 18.77 -5.43 -3.03
N SER A 64 18.32 -4.34 -3.68
CA SER A 64 18.99 -3.78 -4.85
C SER A 64 20.25 -2.99 -4.48
N SER A 65 21.12 -2.85 -5.48
CA SER A 65 22.33 -2.03 -5.42
C SER A 65 22.04 -0.55 -5.09
N TRP A 66 20.84 -0.04 -5.40
CA TRP A 66 20.45 1.34 -5.08
C TRP A 66 20.22 1.56 -3.59
N VAL A 67 19.52 0.65 -2.91
CA VAL A 67 19.31 0.73 -1.44
C VAL A 67 20.62 0.55 -0.69
N LYS A 68 21.51 -0.31 -1.19
CA LYS A 68 22.88 -0.43 -0.68
C LYS A 68 23.67 0.87 -0.81
N ALA A 69 23.64 1.50 -1.99
CA ALA A 69 24.30 2.79 -2.22
C ALA A 69 23.71 3.91 -1.35
N LEU A 70 22.40 3.92 -1.11
CA LEU A 70 21.74 4.84 -0.18
C LEU A 70 22.21 4.64 1.25
N LYS A 71 22.25 3.39 1.75
CA LYS A 71 22.80 3.08 3.08
C LYS A 71 24.25 3.55 3.20
N GLU A 72 25.09 3.24 2.21
CA GLU A 72 26.51 3.67 2.19
C GLU A 72 26.66 5.19 2.16
N TYR A 73 25.88 5.90 1.34
CA TYR A 73 25.91 7.37 1.24
C TYR A 73 25.44 8.07 2.53
N VAL A 74 24.40 7.54 3.18
CA VAL A 74 23.90 8.14 4.42
C VAL A 74 24.83 7.78 5.59
N SER A 75 25.41 6.58 5.62
CA SER A 75 26.46 6.22 6.59
C SER A 75 27.71 7.09 6.44
N SER A 76 28.16 7.38 5.21
CA SER A 76 29.32 8.26 4.99
C SER A 76 29.07 9.69 5.45
N LYS A 77 27.85 10.21 5.25
CA LYS A 77 27.47 11.56 5.73
C LYS A 77 27.36 11.67 7.24
N ASN A 78 26.88 10.63 7.93
CA ASN A 78 26.82 10.63 9.39
C ASN A 78 28.21 10.60 10.04
N GLN A 79 29.23 10.07 9.35
CA GLN A 79 30.63 10.17 9.80
C GLN A 79 31.23 11.57 9.59
N GLU A 80 30.74 12.33 8.61
CA GLU A 80 31.28 13.63 8.22
C GLU A 80 30.71 14.79 9.06
N ASP A 81 29.43 14.74 9.42
CA ASP A 81 28.71 15.89 9.99
C ASP A 81 28.45 15.80 11.52
N GLY A 82 28.89 14.73 12.19
CA GLY A 82 28.76 14.59 13.65
C GLY A 82 27.31 14.65 14.19
N VAL A 83 26.32 14.55 13.30
CA VAL A 83 24.90 14.57 13.65
C VAL A 83 24.52 13.16 14.12
N ASP A 84 24.41 12.99 15.43
CA ASP A 84 23.95 11.77 16.12
C ASP A 84 22.42 11.58 15.96
N ALA A 85 21.92 11.76 14.73
CA ALA A 85 20.55 11.41 14.38
C ALA A 85 20.55 9.95 13.95
N LYS A 86 20.14 9.08 14.88
CA LYS A 86 19.91 7.66 14.62
C LYS A 86 18.93 7.55 13.45
N LEU A 87 19.45 7.18 12.28
CA LEU A 87 18.63 7.02 11.09
C LEU A 87 17.51 6.02 11.37
N PRO A 88 16.31 6.24 10.83
CA PRO A 88 15.29 5.21 10.86
C PRO A 88 15.84 3.96 10.17
N ASP A 89 15.66 2.81 10.80
CA ASP A 89 16.07 1.52 10.24
C ASP A 89 15.26 1.27 8.97
N ILE A 90 15.93 1.43 7.82
CA ILE A 90 15.32 1.28 6.49
C ILE A 90 14.79 -0.15 6.32
N ASP A 91 15.46 -1.15 6.89
CA ASP A 91 15.02 -2.55 6.80
C ASP A 91 13.77 -2.76 7.67
N GLU A 92 13.71 -2.15 8.85
CA GLU A 92 12.53 -2.17 9.70
C GLU A 92 11.33 -1.47 9.03
N LEU A 93 11.56 -0.32 8.38
CA LEU A 93 10.52 0.39 7.62
C LEU A 93 10.02 -0.42 6.43
N ILE A 94 10.92 -1.04 5.65
CA ILE A 94 10.54 -1.90 4.53
C ILE A 94 9.77 -3.11 5.04
N LYS A 95 10.22 -3.76 6.12
CA LYS A 95 9.53 -4.90 6.74
C LYS A 95 8.14 -4.51 7.23
N LYS A 96 7.99 -3.30 7.79
CA LYS A 96 6.69 -2.76 8.21
C LYS A 96 5.77 -2.48 7.02
N LEU A 97 6.29 -1.88 5.95
CA LEU A 97 5.50 -1.56 4.74
C LEU A 97 5.14 -2.80 3.90
N THR A 98 5.87 -3.89 4.11
CA THR A 98 5.64 -5.19 3.45
C THR A 98 5.00 -6.22 4.38
N SER A 99 4.59 -5.85 5.59
CA SER A 99 3.92 -6.79 6.49
C SER A 99 2.49 -7.05 6.00
N ASP A 100 2.04 -8.29 6.16
CA ASP A 100 0.67 -8.65 5.81
C ASP A 100 -0.34 -7.85 6.66
N GLU A 101 0.03 -7.53 7.90
CA GLU A 101 -0.72 -6.64 8.80
C GLU A 101 -0.88 -5.23 8.20
N PHE A 102 0.18 -4.67 7.59
CA PHE A 102 0.09 -3.37 6.92
C PHE A 102 -0.81 -3.44 5.69
N ILE A 103 -0.72 -4.50 4.89
CA ILE A 103 -1.57 -4.71 3.71
C ILE A 103 -3.04 -4.79 4.11
N GLU A 104 -3.36 -5.63 5.10
CA GLU A 104 -4.72 -5.81 5.59
C GLU A 104 -5.28 -4.52 6.18
N LYS A 105 -4.47 -3.81 6.97
CA LYS A 105 -4.83 -2.50 7.50
C LYS A 105 -5.07 -1.49 6.38
N LYS A 106 -4.21 -1.41 5.38
CA LYS A 106 -4.34 -0.46 4.26
C LYS A 106 -5.61 -0.71 3.45
N ILE A 107 -5.91 -1.98 3.16
CA ILE A 107 -7.15 -2.38 2.49
C ILE A 107 -8.36 -1.98 3.33
N LYS A 108 -8.33 -2.25 4.64
CA LYS A 108 -9.41 -1.92 5.58
C LYS A 108 -9.61 -0.41 5.73
N ASP A 109 -8.54 0.37 5.86
CA ASP A 109 -8.60 1.83 6.03
C ASP A 109 -9.22 2.49 4.79
N ILE A 110 -8.94 1.96 3.59
CA ILE A 110 -9.46 2.52 2.33
C ILE A 110 -10.87 2.01 2.01
N LEU A 111 -11.16 0.72 2.20
CA LEU A 111 -12.45 0.12 1.81
C LEU A 111 -13.49 0.05 2.94
N GLY A 112 -13.06 0.21 4.19
CA GLY A 112 -13.90 -0.01 5.38
C GLY A 112 -13.93 -1.47 5.83
N GLU A 113 -14.60 -1.72 6.96
CA GLU A 113 -14.92 -3.08 7.39
C GLU A 113 -15.93 -3.73 6.45
N ASN A 114 -15.86 -5.07 6.38
CA ASN A 114 -16.92 -5.86 5.80
C ASN A 114 -18.16 -5.78 6.70
N ASP A 115 -19.01 -4.78 6.49
CA ASP A 115 -20.40 -4.83 6.93
C ASP A 115 -21.15 -5.84 6.03
N VAL A 116 -20.80 -7.12 6.17
CA VAL A 116 -21.64 -8.23 5.69
C VAL A 116 -22.68 -8.58 6.76
N ASP A 117 -22.82 -7.76 7.82
CA ASP A 117 -23.95 -7.88 8.74
C ASP A 117 -25.05 -6.85 8.43
N SER A 118 -26.17 -7.40 7.98
CA SER A 118 -27.52 -6.87 8.11
C SER A 118 -27.99 -5.81 7.11
N GLY A 119 -28.45 -6.32 5.97
CA GLY A 119 -29.75 -5.90 5.44
C GLY A 119 -30.86 -6.10 6.49
N LYS A 120 -30.99 -5.14 7.42
CA LYS A 120 -32.21 -4.95 8.20
C LYS A 120 -32.81 -3.63 7.79
N GLU A 121 -33.81 -3.75 6.92
CA GLU A 121 -34.90 -2.80 6.78
C GLU A 121 -35.29 -2.24 8.16
N LYS A 122 -35.38 -0.92 8.25
CA LYS A 122 -36.37 -0.22 9.06
C LYS A 122 -36.87 1.00 8.29
#